data_AF-A0A1Q3AE47-F1
#
_entry.id   AF-A0A1Q3AE47-F1
#
_cell.length_a   1.000
_cell.length_b   1.000
_cell.length_c   1.000
_cell.angle_alpha   90.00
_cell.angle_beta   90.00
_cell.angle_gamma   90.00
#
_symmetry.space_group_name_H-M   'P 1'
#
loop_
_entity.id
_entity.type
_entity.pdbx_description
1 polymer ?
#
loop_
_entity_poly.entity_id
_entity_poly.type
_entity_poly.pdbx_seq_one_letter_code
_entity_poly.pdbx_strand_id
1 'polypeptide(L)'
;MEDINKFKPYLAHLDRQLEDLKPLLESLNAKSLDEQLLLLNDERQRLDLTNTYAYLLSSLMFAHMKVLNCRDMSPIMGELARVKRYMDSAKQLDSHEEEKTQNKNEEQNRAKQVMNKALTPSISQANFQGKHTKFESKNDTGSSDDGGDNKDKEHKEDKLNASATKDNLPGRTKGKSKNVTSKSKNQRDKPSKNANAASTKTGKSNRVSKPKGKVSKSNR
;
A
#
# COMPACT_ATOMS: atom_id res chain seq x y z
N MET A 1 -26.09 40.44 33.72
CA MET A 1 -26.63 39.35 32.89
C MET A 1 -25.59 39.10 31.81
N GLU A 2 -25.05 37.90 31.75
CA GLU A 2 -23.97 37.56 30.82
C GLU A 2 -24.39 37.82 29.37
N ASP A 3 -23.42 38.23 28.56
CA ASP A 3 -23.60 38.77 27.21
C ASP A 3 -24.25 37.75 26.26
N ILE A 4 -25.59 37.69 26.24
CA ILE A 4 -26.38 36.91 25.27
C ILE A 4 -25.92 37.18 23.83
N ASN A 5 -25.46 38.41 23.56
CA ASN A 5 -24.94 38.81 22.27
C ASN A 5 -23.65 38.07 21.84
N LYS A 6 -22.88 37.50 22.79
CA LYS A 6 -21.72 36.66 22.47
C LYS A 6 -22.10 35.25 22.00
N PHE A 7 -23.28 34.75 22.38
CA PHE A 7 -23.72 33.39 22.03
C PHE A 7 -24.51 33.32 20.71
N LYS A 8 -25.20 34.40 20.35
CA LYS A 8 -25.99 34.49 19.10
C LYS A 8 -25.22 34.07 17.84
N PRO A 9 -23.95 34.46 17.63
CA PRO A 9 -23.20 34.04 16.44
C PRO A 9 -22.95 32.54 16.38
N TYR A 10 -22.71 31.88 17.53
CA TYR A 10 -22.50 30.44 17.58
C TYR A 10 -23.77 29.67 17.25
N LEU A 11 -24.93 30.14 17.72
CA LEU A 11 -26.24 29.57 17.38
C LEU A 11 -26.53 29.74 15.89
N ALA A 12 -26.38 30.95 15.36
CA ALA A 12 -26.59 31.20 13.92
C ALA A 12 -25.65 30.37 13.03
N HIS A 13 -24.41 30.14 13.48
CA HIS A 13 -23.48 29.28 12.79
C HIS A 13 -23.91 27.80 12.82
N LEU A 14 -24.35 27.31 13.98
CA LEU A 14 -24.86 25.95 14.13
C LEU A 14 -26.12 25.72 13.27
N ASP A 15 -27.07 26.65 13.30
CA ASP A 15 -28.30 26.55 12.50
C ASP A 15 -27.99 26.48 11.00
N ARG A 16 -27.06 27.32 10.53
CA ARG A 16 -26.60 27.26 9.13
C ARG A 16 -25.95 25.92 8.79
N GLN A 17 -25.11 25.37 9.67
CA GLN A 17 -24.51 24.05 9.44
C GLN A 17 -25.56 22.93 9.37
N LEU A 18 -26.63 23.04 10.15
CA LEU A 18 -27.75 22.09 10.10
C LEU A 18 -28.56 22.23 8.81
N GLU A 19 -28.80 23.47 8.34
CA GLU A 19 -29.46 23.73 7.06
C GLU A 19 -28.65 23.17 5.88
N ASP A 20 -27.32 23.33 5.90
CA ASP A 20 -26.42 22.80 4.87
C ASP A 20 -26.32 21.27 4.91
N LEU A 21 -26.35 20.65 6.10
CA LEU A 21 -26.24 19.20 6.28
C LEU A 21 -27.52 18.43 5.91
N LYS A 22 -28.69 19.03 6.16
CA LYS A 22 -29.99 18.39 5.91
C LYS A 22 -30.17 17.83 4.48
N PRO A 23 -29.94 18.59 3.39
CA PRO A 23 -30.11 18.05 2.03
C PRO A 23 -29.13 16.92 1.71
N LEU A 24 -27.93 16.93 2.31
CA LEU A 24 -26.97 15.84 2.16
C LEU A 24 -27.46 14.55 2.82
N LEU A 25 -28.09 14.65 4.00
CA LEU A 25 -28.68 13.50 4.69
C LEU A 25 -29.92 12.97 3.97
N GLU A 26 -30.76 13.84 3.43
CA GLU A 26 -31.94 13.43 2.64
C GLU A 26 -31.51 12.71 1.35
N SER A 27 -30.47 13.19 0.68
CA SER A 27 -29.95 12.51 -0.52
C SER A 27 -29.28 11.17 -0.20
N LEU A 28 -28.53 11.09 0.91
CA LEU A 28 -27.92 9.84 1.37
C LEU A 28 -28.98 8.81 1.79
N ASN A 29 -30.05 9.25 2.47
CA ASN A 29 -31.13 8.38 2.96
C ASN A 29 -32.29 8.21 1.97
N ALA A 30 -32.13 8.65 0.71
CA ALA A 30 -33.18 8.52 -0.31
C ALA A 30 -33.58 7.06 -0.58
N LYS A 31 -32.68 6.11 -0.29
CA LYS A 31 -32.88 4.66 -0.34
C LYS A 31 -32.48 4.04 0.98
N SER A 32 -33.06 2.89 1.32
CA SER A 32 -32.64 2.16 2.53
C SER A 32 -31.20 1.66 2.38
N LEU A 33 -30.49 1.52 3.51
CA LEU A 33 -29.13 0.98 3.53
C LEU A 33 -29.07 -0.40 2.87
N ASP A 34 -30.04 -1.27 3.13
CA ASP A 34 -30.11 -2.61 2.54
C ASP A 34 -30.26 -2.56 1.02
N GLU A 35 -31.09 -1.64 0.51
CA GLU A 35 -31.23 -1.45 -0.94
C GLU A 35 -29.91 -0.93 -1.55
N GLN A 36 -29.25 0.03 -0.90
CA GLN A 36 -27.97 0.55 -1.37
C GLN A 36 -26.90 -0.57 -1.39
N LEU A 37 -26.81 -1.36 -0.32
CA LEU A 37 -25.86 -2.48 -0.24
C LEU A 37 -26.15 -3.59 -1.26
N LEU A 38 -27.39 -3.77 -1.68
CA LEU A 38 -27.77 -4.72 -2.72
C LEU A 38 -27.39 -4.24 -4.12
N LEU A 39 -27.42 -2.93 -4.36
CA LEU A 39 -27.04 -2.31 -5.63
C LEU A 39 -25.52 -2.30 -5.86
N LEU A 40 -24.74 -2.37 -4.78
CA LEU A 40 -23.28 -2.39 -4.82
C LEU A 40 -22.78 -3.83 -5.03
N ASN A 41 -22.17 -4.10 -6.18
CA ASN A 41 -21.55 -5.41 -6.47
C ASN A 41 -20.15 -5.57 -5.86
N ASP A 42 -19.49 -4.46 -5.55
CA ASP A 42 -18.13 -4.44 -5.01
C ASP A 42 -18.15 -4.43 -3.47
N GLU A 43 -17.57 -5.45 -2.86
CA GLU A 43 -17.44 -5.56 -1.40
C GLU A 43 -16.66 -4.40 -0.79
N ARG A 44 -15.71 -3.82 -1.54
CA ARG A 44 -14.95 -2.67 -1.05
C ARG A 44 -15.83 -1.45 -0.87
N GLN A 45 -16.70 -1.18 -1.84
CA GLN A 45 -17.65 -0.08 -1.78
C GLN A 45 -18.70 -0.32 -0.70
N ARG A 46 -19.13 -1.57 -0.49
CA ARG A 46 -20.06 -1.93 0.60
C ARG A 46 -19.45 -1.65 1.97
N LEU A 47 -18.17 -1.96 2.15
CA LEU A 47 -17.41 -1.65 3.36
C LEU A 47 -17.32 -0.13 3.60
N ASP A 48 -17.00 0.64 2.55
CA ASP A 48 -16.87 2.09 2.63
C ASP A 48 -18.19 2.78 2.97
N LEU A 49 -19.29 2.34 2.32
CA LEU A 49 -20.63 2.82 2.61
C LEU A 49 -21.01 2.55 4.07
N THR A 50 -20.81 1.32 4.54
CA THR A 50 -21.14 0.93 5.93
C THR A 50 -20.35 1.75 6.94
N ASN A 51 -19.05 1.95 6.71
CA ASN A 51 -18.21 2.79 7.57
C ASN A 51 -18.65 4.26 7.55
N THR A 52 -19.09 4.77 6.39
CA THR A 52 -19.62 6.13 6.25
C THR A 52 -20.88 6.32 7.08
N TYR A 53 -21.85 5.41 7.00
CA TYR A 53 -23.05 5.47 7.85
C TYR A 53 -22.72 5.40 9.33
N ALA A 54 -21.83 4.50 9.74
CA ALA A 54 -21.42 4.38 11.14
C ALA A 54 -20.72 5.66 11.64
N TYR A 55 -19.89 6.29 10.80
CA TYR A 55 -19.23 7.57 11.10
C TYR A 55 -20.25 8.71 11.26
N LEU A 56 -21.18 8.85 10.31
CA LEU A 56 -22.20 9.90 10.36
C LEU A 56 -23.09 9.76 11.60
N LEU A 57 -23.59 8.56 11.86
CA LEU A 57 -24.46 8.30 13.01
C LEU A 57 -23.74 8.59 14.33
N SER A 58 -22.51 8.13 14.48
CA SER A 58 -21.71 8.37 15.69
C SER A 58 -21.39 9.86 15.87
N SER A 59 -21.11 10.57 14.78
CA SER A 59 -20.81 12.01 14.81
C SER A 59 -22.04 12.85 15.15
N LEU A 60 -23.20 12.51 14.58
CA LEU A 60 -24.48 13.14 14.90
C LEU A 60 -24.88 12.90 16.36
N MET A 61 -24.71 11.66 16.85
CA MET A 61 -24.98 11.34 18.25
C MET A 61 -24.05 12.11 19.19
N PHE A 62 -22.77 12.24 18.84
CA PHE A 62 -21.83 13.07 19.58
C PHE A 62 -22.26 14.54 19.64
N ALA A 63 -22.64 15.13 18.51
CA ALA A 63 -23.11 16.51 18.45
C ALA A 63 -24.39 16.69 19.28
N HIS A 64 -25.34 15.76 19.18
CA HIS A 64 -26.58 15.77 19.95
C HIS A 64 -26.31 15.69 21.47
N MET A 65 -25.42 14.81 21.92
CA MET A 65 -25.01 14.72 23.32
C MET A 65 -24.31 16.00 23.82
N LYS A 66 -23.59 16.72 22.95
CA LYS A 66 -22.97 18.01 23.28
C LYS A 66 -24.03 19.08 23.51
N VAL A 67 -25.05 19.14 22.66
CA VAL A 67 -26.16 20.09 22.80
C VAL A 67 -26.98 19.81 24.07
N LEU A 68 -27.24 18.55 24.39
CA LEU A 68 -27.92 18.14 25.63
C LEU A 68 -27.08 18.32 26.90
N ASN A 69 -25.80 18.68 26.77
CA ASN A 69 -24.87 18.84 27.89
C ASN A 69 -24.76 17.57 28.75
N CYS A 70 -24.63 16.40 28.11
CA CYS A 70 -24.41 15.14 28.81
C CYS A 70 -23.07 15.17 29.57
N ARG A 71 -23.08 14.76 30.85
CA ARG A 71 -21.89 14.74 31.72
C ARG A 71 -20.87 13.69 31.30
N ASP A 72 -21.34 12.49 30.99
CA ASP A 72 -20.48 11.39 30.57
C ASP A 72 -20.48 11.24 29.05
N MET A 73 -19.31 11.44 28.46
CA MET A 73 -19.05 11.28 27.02
C MET A 73 -18.26 10.01 26.71
N SER A 74 -17.90 9.22 27.71
CA SER A 74 -17.09 8.01 27.54
C SER A 74 -17.74 7.00 26.59
N PRO A 75 -19.06 6.74 26.64
CA PRO A 75 -19.70 5.80 25.72
C PRO A 75 -19.58 6.20 24.26
N ILE A 76 -19.86 7.47 23.94
CA ILE A 76 -19.82 7.96 22.55
C ILE A 76 -18.39 8.08 22.02
N MET A 77 -17.43 8.43 22.87
CA MET A 77 -16.01 8.40 22.52
C MET A 77 -15.53 6.97 22.23
N GLY A 78 -16.06 5.97 22.93
CA GLY A 78 -15.83 4.56 22.65
C GLY A 78 -16.30 4.15 21.25
N GLU A 79 -17.50 4.57 20.86
CA GLU A 79 -18.02 4.28 19.51
C GLU A 79 -17.23 5.03 18.42
N LEU A 80 -16.84 6.28 18.65
CA LEU A 80 -15.96 7.00 17.72
C LEU A 80 -14.60 6.30 17.54
N ALA A 81 -14.01 5.83 18.63
CA ALA A 81 -12.77 5.05 18.56
C ALA A 81 -12.97 3.72 17.83
N ARG A 82 -14.13 3.09 17.97
CA ARG A 82 -14.50 1.87 17.25
C ARG A 82 -14.65 2.13 15.75
N VAL A 83 -15.36 3.18 15.33
CA VAL A 83 -15.45 3.59 13.92
C VAL A 83 -14.06 3.86 13.35
N LYS A 84 -13.22 4.61 14.07
CA LYS A 84 -11.84 4.88 13.65
C LYS A 84 -11.06 3.60 13.38
N ARG A 85 -11.18 2.58 14.25
CA ARG A 85 -10.50 1.29 14.05
C ARG A 85 -10.96 0.61 12.77
N TYR A 86 -12.26 0.58 12.48
CA TYR A 86 -12.77 -0.02 11.24
C TYR A 86 -12.31 0.73 9.98
N MET A 87 -12.28 2.07 10.02
CA MET A 87 -11.75 2.87 8.92
C MET A 87 -10.24 2.65 8.73
N ASP A 88 -9.47 2.58 9.81
CA ASP A 88 -8.03 2.29 9.76
C ASP A 88 -7.77 0.88 9.20
N SER A 89 -8.57 -0.12 9.59
CA SER A 89 -8.51 -1.47 9.02
C SER A 89 -8.84 -1.48 7.53
N ALA A 90 -9.86 -0.74 7.10
CA ALA A 90 -10.18 -0.62 5.68
C ALA A 90 -9.01 0.00 4.88
N LYS A 91 -8.37 1.04 5.42
CA LYS A 91 -7.18 1.66 4.79
C LYS A 91 -5.99 0.73 4.71
N GLN A 92 -5.73 -0.05 5.77
CA GLN A 92 -4.65 -1.04 5.78
C GLN A 92 -4.83 -2.10 4.69
N LEU A 93 -6.08 -2.50 4.40
CA LEU A 93 -6.38 -3.43 3.31
C LEU A 93 -6.03 -2.83 1.94
N ASP A 94 -6.36 -1.56 1.69
CA ASP A 94 -5.99 -0.87 0.45
C ASP A 94 -4.49 -0.78 0.28
N SER A 95 -3.78 -0.32 1.32
CA SER A 95 -2.32 -0.19 1.27
C SER A 95 -1.64 -1.53 0.97
N HIS A 96 -2.13 -2.62 1.55
CA HIS A 96 -1.60 -3.95 1.29
C HIS A 96 -1.90 -4.46 -0.14
N GLU A 97 -3.05 -4.09 -0.72
CA GLU A 97 -3.36 -4.40 -2.11
C GLU A 97 -2.52 -3.55 -3.09
N GLU A 98 -2.31 -2.28 -2.78
CA GLU A 98 -1.42 -1.38 -3.51
C GLU A 98 0.03 -1.89 -3.49
N GLU A 99 0.56 -2.30 -2.34
CA GLU A 99 1.90 -2.89 -2.23
C GLU A 99 2.02 -4.18 -3.06
N LYS A 100 1.01 -5.05 -3.05
CA LYS A 100 0.99 -6.27 -3.87
C LYS A 100 0.98 -5.97 -5.37
N THR A 101 0.21 -4.99 -5.79
CA THR A 101 0.12 -4.60 -7.20
C THR A 101 1.41 -3.92 -7.68
N GLN A 102 2.02 -3.07 -6.85
CA GLN A 102 3.33 -2.48 -7.11
C GLN A 102 4.42 -3.55 -7.24
N ASN A 103 4.50 -4.49 -6.30
CA ASN A 103 5.49 -5.57 -6.34
C ASN A 103 5.36 -6.44 -7.60
N LYS A 104 4.12 -6.78 -8.01
CA LYS A 104 3.87 -7.50 -9.27
C LYS A 104 4.31 -6.71 -10.50
N ASN A 105 4.02 -5.41 -10.53
CA ASN A 105 4.44 -4.54 -11.63
C ASN A 105 5.96 -4.39 -11.70
N GLU A 106 6.63 -4.24 -10.55
CA GLU A 106 8.09 -4.21 -10.49
C GLU A 106 8.72 -5.51 -10.98
N GLU A 107 8.20 -6.67 -10.56
CA GLU A 107 8.67 -7.98 -11.00
C GLU A 107 8.48 -8.16 -12.51
N GLN A 108 7.31 -7.80 -13.04
CA GLN A 108 7.07 -7.81 -14.49
C GLN A 108 8.03 -6.89 -15.24
N ASN A 109 8.32 -5.70 -14.71
CA ASN A 109 9.25 -4.76 -15.33
C ASN A 109 10.69 -5.29 -15.29
N ARG A 110 11.11 -5.92 -14.18
CA ARG A 110 12.42 -6.58 -14.08
C ARG A 110 12.52 -7.75 -15.07
N ALA A 111 11.50 -8.57 -15.18
CA ALA A 111 11.44 -9.68 -16.14
C ALA A 111 11.53 -9.17 -17.59
N LYS A 112 10.78 -8.12 -17.95
CA LYS A 112 10.88 -7.45 -19.26
C LYS A 112 12.28 -6.93 -19.54
N GLN A 113 12.94 -6.29 -18.57
CA GLN A 113 14.31 -5.81 -18.73
C GLN A 113 15.32 -6.95 -18.94
N VAL A 114 15.17 -8.07 -18.22
CA VAL A 114 16.03 -9.25 -18.38
C VAL A 114 15.82 -9.88 -19.76
N MET A 115 14.57 -10.06 -20.19
CA MET A 115 14.27 -10.58 -21.54
C MET A 115 14.82 -9.68 -22.63
N ASN A 116 14.64 -8.35 -22.52
CA ASN A 116 15.18 -7.42 -23.51
C ASN A 116 16.71 -7.48 -23.57
N LYS A 117 17.41 -7.58 -22.43
CA LYS A 117 18.87 -7.76 -22.40
C LYS A 117 19.32 -9.09 -23.02
N ALA A 118 18.54 -10.16 -22.85
CA ALA A 118 18.86 -11.48 -23.39
C ALA A 118 18.53 -11.61 -24.88
N LEU A 119 17.48 -10.93 -25.36
CA LEU A 119 17.03 -10.95 -26.75
C LEU A 119 17.78 -9.94 -27.63
N THR A 120 18.40 -8.91 -27.06
CA THR A 120 19.33 -8.06 -27.80
C THR A 120 20.59 -8.86 -28.12
N PRO A 121 20.95 -9.07 -29.40
CA PRO A 121 22.12 -9.85 -29.77
C PRO A 121 23.38 -9.21 -29.15
N SER A 122 24.14 -10.01 -28.40
CA SER A 122 25.36 -9.58 -27.70
C SER A 122 26.51 -9.19 -28.65
N ILE A 123 26.37 -9.48 -29.94
CA ILE A 123 27.26 -9.02 -31.00
C ILE A 123 26.45 -8.02 -31.81
N SER A 124 26.89 -6.76 -31.80
CA SER A 124 26.25 -5.70 -32.57
C SER A 124 26.11 -6.10 -34.03
N GLN A 125 25.01 -5.70 -34.68
CA GLN A 125 24.82 -5.87 -36.12
C GLN A 125 25.97 -5.23 -36.94
N ALA A 126 26.68 -4.27 -36.34
CA ALA A 126 27.91 -3.66 -36.87
C ALA A 126 29.10 -4.65 -36.97
N ASN A 127 29.20 -5.65 -36.09
CA ASN A 127 30.25 -6.66 -36.12
C ASN A 127 30.00 -7.78 -37.15
N PHE A 128 28.77 -7.90 -37.66
CA PHE A 128 28.40 -8.87 -38.70
C PHE A 128 28.47 -8.30 -40.13
N GLN A 129 28.87 -7.04 -40.31
CA GLN A 129 29.11 -6.46 -41.65
C GLN A 129 30.53 -6.74 -42.19
N GLY A 130 31.31 -7.60 -41.53
CA GLY A 130 32.62 -8.06 -42.00
C GLY A 130 32.52 -9.28 -42.91
N LYS A 131 33.23 -9.24 -44.04
CA LYS A 131 33.29 -10.28 -45.09
C LYS A 131 33.41 -11.69 -44.49
N HIS A 132 32.36 -12.51 -44.63
CA HIS A 132 32.46 -13.95 -44.48
C HIS A 132 33.60 -14.45 -45.38
N THR A 133 34.55 -15.19 -44.81
CA THR A 133 35.56 -15.92 -45.59
C THR A 133 34.85 -16.94 -46.46
N LYS A 134 34.70 -16.61 -47.75
CA LYS A 134 34.24 -17.53 -48.79
C LYS A 134 35.28 -18.63 -48.90
N PHE A 135 34.94 -19.84 -48.47
CA PHE A 135 35.77 -21.01 -48.74
C PHE A 135 35.71 -21.26 -50.24
N GLU A 136 36.79 -20.89 -50.96
CA GLU A 136 36.92 -21.21 -52.37
C GLU A 136 36.97 -22.73 -52.54
N SER A 137 35.88 -23.29 -53.04
CA SER A 137 35.89 -24.61 -53.66
C SER A 137 36.62 -24.45 -54.99
N LYS A 138 37.92 -24.74 -55.02
CA LYS A 138 38.63 -24.89 -56.30
C LYS A 138 38.02 -26.05 -57.05
N ASN A 139 37.16 -25.75 -58.01
CA ASN A 139 36.97 -26.60 -59.18
C ASN A 139 37.11 -25.70 -60.41
N ASP A 140 38.06 -26.10 -61.23
CA ASP A 140 38.47 -25.47 -62.47
C ASP A 140 37.32 -25.31 -63.48
N THR A 141 37.59 -24.41 -64.42
CA THR A 141 37.08 -24.29 -65.80
C THR A 141 36.02 -23.22 -66.11
N GLY A 142 36.41 -22.29 -66.99
CA GLY A 142 35.58 -21.91 -68.15
C GLY A 142 34.98 -20.50 -68.17
N SER A 143 35.72 -19.57 -68.80
CA SER A 143 35.26 -18.56 -69.80
C SER A 143 33.79 -18.08 -69.79
N SER A 144 33.56 -16.76 -69.70
CA SER A 144 33.26 -15.87 -70.85
C SER A 144 32.64 -14.53 -70.40
N ASP A 145 32.95 -13.52 -71.21
CA ASP A 145 32.55 -12.12 -71.28
C ASP A 145 31.02 -11.86 -71.27
N ASP A 146 30.57 -10.71 -70.74
CA ASP A 146 29.67 -9.73 -71.40
C ASP A 146 29.29 -8.57 -70.44
N GLY A 147 29.15 -7.37 -71.03
CA GLY A 147 29.18 -6.07 -70.35
C GLY A 147 27.85 -5.54 -69.76
N GLY A 148 27.93 -4.30 -69.25
CA GLY A 148 26.78 -3.55 -68.75
C GLY A 148 27.17 -2.26 -68.05
N ASP A 149 26.77 -1.14 -68.66
CA ASP A 149 27.27 0.22 -68.51
C ASP A 149 26.49 1.10 -67.49
N ASN A 150 27.10 2.23 -67.10
CA ASN A 150 26.53 3.52 -66.64
C ASN A 150 26.01 3.81 -65.20
N LYS A 151 26.72 4.80 -64.60
CA LYS A 151 26.29 6.17 -64.19
C LYS A 151 25.95 6.57 -62.73
N ASP A 152 26.76 7.54 -62.30
CA ASP A 152 26.47 8.82 -61.63
C ASP A 152 25.86 8.85 -60.20
N LYS A 153 26.63 9.36 -59.20
CA LYS A 153 26.61 10.78 -58.76
C LYS A 153 27.38 11.02 -57.44
N GLU A 154 28.34 11.94 -57.53
CA GLU A 154 28.74 13.04 -56.62
C GLU A 154 27.77 13.38 -55.45
N HIS A 155 28.11 14.04 -54.34
CA HIS A 155 29.29 14.69 -53.73
C HIS A 155 28.84 15.04 -52.29
N LYS A 156 29.71 14.94 -51.27
CA LYS A 156 30.16 16.10 -50.47
C LYS A 156 30.99 15.68 -49.26
N GLU A 157 32.13 16.36 -49.18
CA GLU A 157 33.09 16.40 -48.11
C GLU A 157 32.50 17.03 -46.85
N ASP A 158 32.98 16.63 -45.67
CA ASP A 158 33.57 17.63 -44.79
C ASP A 158 34.63 17.02 -43.87
N LYS A 159 35.61 17.88 -43.62
CA LYS A 159 36.99 17.60 -43.20
C LYS A 159 37.19 17.60 -41.69
N LEU A 160 38.15 16.78 -41.27
CA LEU A 160 39.18 17.03 -40.24
C LEU A 160 38.74 17.30 -38.78
N ASN A 161 39.26 16.48 -37.85
CA ASN A 161 40.48 16.85 -37.15
C ASN A 161 41.08 15.72 -36.32
N ALA A 162 42.38 15.52 -36.53
CA ALA A 162 43.25 14.73 -35.69
C ALA A 162 43.66 15.56 -34.46
N SER A 163 43.71 14.93 -33.29
CA SER A 163 44.70 15.27 -32.29
C SER A 163 45.12 14.01 -31.53
N ALA A 164 46.38 13.64 -31.75
CA ALA A 164 47.09 12.65 -30.98
C ALA A 164 47.33 13.17 -29.56
N THR A 165 47.20 12.31 -28.56
CA THR A 165 48.12 12.35 -27.42
C THR A 165 48.30 10.96 -26.83
N LYS A 166 49.56 10.67 -26.64
CA LYS A 166 50.17 9.42 -26.23
C LYS A 166 50.20 9.30 -24.69
N ASP A 167 50.21 8.04 -24.27
CA ASP A 167 50.94 7.47 -23.14
C ASP A 167 50.47 7.63 -21.67
N ASN A 168 50.57 6.47 -20.99
CA ASN A 168 50.90 6.21 -19.59
C ASN A 168 49.77 5.91 -18.57
N LEU A 169 49.63 4.60 -18.29
CA LEU A 169 49.46 4.05 -16.94
C LEU A 169 50.61 4.57 -16.05
N PRO A 170 50.36 4.98 -14.79
CA PRO A 170 50.53 4.01 -13.69
C PRO A 170 49.65 4.29 -12.44
N GLY A 171 49.73 3.40 -11.44
CA GLY A 171 49.76 3.91 -10.05
C GLY A 171 48.59 3.57 -9.14
N ARG A 172 48.56 2.32 -8.69
CA ARG A 172 48.12 1.85 -7.37
C ARG A 172 48.40 2.87 -6.26
N THR A 173 47.37 3.38 -5.59
CA THR A 173 47.51 4.06 -4.29
C THR A 173 46.52 3.51 -3.25
N LYS A 174 47.10 3.16 -2.09
CA LYS A 174 46.43 2.67 -0.88
C LYS A 174 45.64 3.80 -0.23
N GLY A 175 44.33 3.63 -0.07
CA GLY A 175 43.48 4.49 0.75
C GLY A 175 43.12 3.83 2.08
N LYS A 176 43.61 4.40 3.18
CA LYS A 176 43.38 4.03 4.58
C LYS A 176 41.88 4.00 4.92
N SER A 177 41.37 2.86 5.38
CA SER A 177 40.10 2.78 6.10
C SER A 177 40.31 3.22 7.56
N LYS A 178 39.57 4.26 7.99
CA LYS A 178 39.51 4.70 9.38
C LYS A 178 38.46 3.88 10.14
N ASN A 179 38.87 3.36 11.29
CA ASN A 179 38.06 2.70 12.31
C ASN A 179 36.76 3.45 12.61
N VAL A 180 35.64 2.73 12.56
CA VAL A 180 34.43 3.04 13.34
C VAL A 180 34.18 1.87 14.28
N THR A 181 34.45 2.10 15.55
CA THR A 181 34.15 1.24 16.69
C THR A 181 32.64 1.19 16.91
N SER A 182 32.00 0.08 16.55
CA SER A 182 30.66 -0.27 17.06
C SER A 182 30.81 -1.40 18.07
N LYS A 183 30.53 -1.08 19.34
CA LYS A 183 30.37 -2.06 20.42
C LYS A 183 29.13 -2.90 20.14
N SER A 184 29.33 -4.17 19.80
CA SER A 184 28.32 -5.22 19.83
C SER A 184 28.72 -6.21 20.93
N LYS A 185 27.87 -6.40 21.94
CA LYS A 185 27.99 -7.51 22.89
C LYS A 185 26.62 -8.07 23.28
N ASN A 186 26.58 -9.40 23.23
CA ASN A 186 25.61 -10.40 23.72
C ASN A 186 24.52 -10.80 22.72
N GLN A 187 24.67 -11.90 21.94
CA GLN A 187 24.69 -13.35 22.28
C GLN A 187 23.37 -13.80 22.94
N ARG A 188 22.51 -14.52 22.19
CA ARG A 188 22.35 -16.00 22.13
C ARG A 188 21.91 -16.58 23.49
N ASP A 189 20.78 -17.26 23.61
CA ASP A 189 20.65 -18.67 23.20
C ASP A 189 19.21 -19.16 22.91
N LYS A 190 19.19 -20.39 22.39
CA LYS A 190 18.21 -21.15 21.57
C LYS A 190 17.07 -21.87 22.36
N PRO A 191 16.12 -22.54 21.64
CA PRO A 191 14.78 -22.89 22.11
C PRO A 191 14.65 -24.32 22.68
N SER A 192 13.51 -24.62 23.33
CA SER A 192 13.10 -25.97 23.74
C SER A 192 11.62 -26.23 23.45
N LYS A 193 11.35 -27.46 22.97
CA LYS A 193 10.05 -28.06 22.62
C LYS A 193 9.41 -28.77 23.82
N ASN A 194 8.06 -28.79 23.86
CA ASN A 194 7.14 -29.94 24.12
C ASN A 194 5.77 -29.36 24.57
N ALA A 195 4.62 -29.61 23.93
CA ALA A 195 3.87 -30.84 23.63
C ALA A 195 2.98 -31.33 24.80
N ASN A 196 1.68 -31.51 24.49
CA ASN A 196 0.59 -32.24 25.20
C ASN A 196 -0.06 -31.52 26.41
N ALA A 197 -1.37 -31.57 26.71
CA ALA A 197 -2.58 -32.26 26.22
C ALA A 197 -3.80 -31.50 26.85
N ALA A 198 -4.87 -31.18 26.13
CA ALA A 198 -6.15 -31.90 25.98
C ALA A 198 -7.08 -32.04 27.22
N SER A 199 -8.38 -31.78 26.94
CA SER A 199 -9.63 -32.19 27.63
C SER A 199 -10.09 -31.38 28.86
N THR A 200 -11.20 -30.62 28.84
CA THR A 200 -12.66 -30.92 28.70
C THR A 200 -13.32 -31.67 29.87
N LYS A 201 -14.57 -31.24 30.17
CA LYS A 201 -15.68 -31.81 30.97
C LYS A 201 -15.85 -31.29 32.42
N THR A 202 -16.86 -30.44 32.69
CA THR A 202 -18.30 -30.69 32.96
C THR A 202 -18.59 -31.45 34.26
N GLY A 203 -19.43 -30.87 35.14
CA GLY A 203 -20.07 -31.60 36.24
C GLY A 203 -21.00 -30.73 37.10
N LYS A 204 -22.31 -30.95 36.96
CA LYS A 204 -23.42 -30.31 37.67
C LYS A 204 -23.58 -30.78 39.13
N SER A 205 -24.27 -29.94 39.93
CA SER A 205 -25.50 -30.26 40.70
C SER A 205 -25.45 -30.18 42.23
N ASN A 206 -26.17 -29.18 42.74
CA ASN A 206 -27.13 -29.15 43.87
C ASN A 206 -27.02 -30.17 45.02
N ARG A 207 -27.02 -29.64 46.27
CA ARG A 207 -27.90 -30.13 47.33
C ARG A 207 -28.30 -29.02 48.33
N VAL A 208 -29.61 -28.91 48.53
CA VAL A 208 -30.37 -28.05 49.44
C VAL A 208 -30.42 -28.69 50.85
N SER A 209 -30.41 -27.89 51.93
CA SER A 209 -31.47 -27.84 52.97
C SER A 209 -31.04 -27.24 54.34
N LYS A 210 -31.36 -25.94 54.57
CA LYS A 210 -32.32 -25.37 55.58
C LYS A 210 -32.12 -25.62 57.12
N PRO A 211 -32.85 -24.94 58.04
CA PRO A 211 -32.37 -23.76 58.79
C PRO A 211 -32.56 -23.82 60.34
N LYS A 212 -32.01 -22.85 61.07
CA LYS A 212 -32.46 -22.39 62.42
C LYS A 212 -32.07 -20.89 62.51
N GLY A 213 -32.84 -19.90 62.96
CA GLY A 213 -34.10 -19.82 63.68
C GLY A 213 -33.94 -18.86 64.87
N LYS A 214 -34.66 -17.71 64.85
CA LYS A 214 -35.08 -16.83 65.98
C LYS A 214 -33.97 -16.00 66.70
N VAL A 215 -34.16 -14.80 67.26
CA VAL A 215 -35.28 -13.85 67.46
C VAL A 215 -34.69 -12.50 67.92
N SER A 216 -35.47 -11.43 67.70
CA SER A 216 -35.36 -10.02 68.13
C SER A 216 -35.16 -9.72 69.62
N LYS A 217 -34.56 -8.55 69.92
CA LYS A 217 -34.83 -7.57 71.03
C LYS A 217 -33.93 -6.35 70.74
N SER A 218 -34.38 -5.14 70.38
CA SER A 218 -35.18 -4.11 71.09
C SER A 218 -34.57 -3.59 72.41
N ASN A 219 -34.31 -2.28 72.41
CA ASN A 219 -34.10 -1.31 73.50
C ASN A 219 -32.79 -1.41 74.29
N ARG A 220 -31.92 -0.40 74.17
CA ARG A 220 -31.98 0.85 74.96
C ARG A 220 -31.06 1.91 74.37
#